data_AF-A0A2X1MAA8-F1
#
_entry.id   AF-A0A2X1MAA8-F1
#
_cell.length_a   1.000
_cell.length_b   1.000
_cell.length_c   1.000
_cell.angle_alpha   90.00
_cell.angle_beta   90.00
_cell.angle_gamma   90.00
#
_symmetry.space_group_name_H-M   'P 1'
#
loop_
_entity.id
_entity.type
_entity.pdbx_description
1 polymer ?
#
loop_
_entity_poly.entity_id
_entity_poly.type
_entity_poly.pdbx_seq_one_letter_code
_entity_poly.pdbx_strand_id
1 'polypeptide(L)'
;MPKLGMQSIRRRQLIDATLEAINEVGMHDATIAQIARRAGVSTGIISHYFRDKNGLLEATMRDITSQLRDAVLNRLHALPQGSAEQRFTGDCWRKLR
;
A
#
# COMPACT_ATOMS: atom_id res chain seq x y z
N MET A 1 -27.16 -4.14 -15.50
CA MET A 1 -26.24 -3.00 -15.33
C MET A 1 -25.28 -3.32 -14.19
N PRO A 2 -23.95 -3.15 -14.36
CA PRO A 2 -23.02 -3.33 -13.25
C PRO A 2 -23.20 -2.18 -12.26
N LYS A 3 -23.31 -2.51 -10.97
CA LYS A 3 -23.43 -1.50 -9.91
C LYS A 3 -22.12 -0.72 -9.83
N LEU A 4 -22.13 0.54 -10.27
CA LEU A 4 -21.00 1.46 -10.13
C LEU A 4 -20.59 1.47 -8.64
N GLY A 5 -19.35 1.10 -8.34
CA GLY A 5 -18.84 0.90 -6.97
C GLY A 5 -18.52 -0.56 -6.61
N MET A 6 -19.20 -1.56 -7.20
CA MET A 6 -18.84 -2.97 -6.95
C MET A 6 -17.45 -3.34 -7.50
N GLN A 7 -17.06 -2.72 -8.62
CA GLN A 7 -15.72 -2.93 -9.19
C GLN A 7 -14.61 -2.42 -8.27
N SER A 8 -14.75 -1.24 -7.67
CA SER A 8 -13.73 -0.69 -6.77
C SER A 8 -13.62 -1.49 -5.48
N ILE A 9 -14.76 -1.91 -4.90
CA ILE A 9 -14.80 -2.79 -3.73
C ILE A 9 -14.09 -4.11 -4.03
N ARG A 10 -14.41 -4.75 -5.16
CA ARG A 10 -13.79 -6.04 -5.53
C ARG A 10 -12.30 -5.89 -5.79
N ARG A 11 -11.89 -4.80 -6.43
CA ARG A 11 -10.48 -4.51 -6.68
C ARG A 11 -9.71 -4.36 -5.37
N ARG A 12 -10.26 -3.61 -4.40
CA ARG A 12 -9.67 -3.46 -3.06
C ARG A 12 -9.58 -4.80 -2.34
N GLN A 13 -10.67 -5.57 -2.32
CA GLN A 13 -10.70 -6.90 -1.69
C GLN A 13 -9.58 -7.84 -2.21
N LEU A 14 -9.29 -7.80 -3.51
CA LEU A 14 -8.20 -8.58 -4.11
C LEU A 14 -6.82 -8.07 -3.72
N ILE A 15 -6.64 -6.75 -3.60
CA ILE A 15 -5.38 -6.13 -3.14
C ILE A 15 -5.13 -6.52 -1.68
N ASP A 16 -6.14 -6.42 -0.81
CA ASP A 16 -6.01 -6.75 0.61
C ASP A 16 -5.66 -8.23 0.82
N ALA A 17 -6.36 -9.13 0.13
CA ALA A 17 -6.07 -10.56 0.15
C ALA A 17 -4.67 -10.90 -0.41
N THR A 18 -4.18 -10.11 -1.36
CA THR A 18 -2.82 -10.26 -1.91
C THR A 18 -1.78 -9.85 -0.87
N LEU A 19 -2.00 -8.73 -0.18
CA LEU A 19 -1.13 -8.26 0.88
C LEU A 19 -1.02 -9.29 2.01
N GLU A 20 -2.15 -9.86 2.44
CA GLU A 20 -2.18 -10.93 3.45
C GLU A 20 -1.40 -12.17 3.02
N ALA A 21 -1.58 -12.61 1.77
CA ALA A 21 -0.83 -13.75 1.24
C ALA A 21 0.67 -13.47 1.21
N ILE A 22 1.09 -12.28 0.76
CA ILE A 22 2.50 -11.88 0.77
C ILE A 22 3.05 -11.84 2.19
N ASN A 23 2.28 -11.35 3.16
CA ASN A 23 2.71 -11.27 4.55
C ASN A 23 2.90 -12.66 5.19
N GLU A 24 2.14 -13.66 4.74
CA GLU A 24 2.21 -15.02 5.30
C GLU A 24 3.27 -15.90 4.64
N VAL A 25 3.35 -15.90 3.30
CA VAL A 25 4.22 -16.83 2.55
C VAL A 25 5.31 -16.12 1.74
N GLY A 26 5.34 -14.79 1.73
CA GLY A 26 6.24 -14.02 0.88
C GLY A 26 5.72 -13.83 -0.54
N MET A 27 6.38 -12.94 -1.28
CA MET A 27 5.95 -12.53 -2.62
C MET A 27 6.02 -13.64 -3.68
N HIS A 28 7.08 -14.45 -3.62
CA HIS A 28 7.30 -15.49 -4.62
C HIS A 28 6.22 -16.58 -4.51
N ASP A 29 5.96 -17.04 -3.29
CA ASP A 29 5.08 -18.16 -3.00
C ASP A 29 3.58 -17.79 -2.97
N ALA A 30 3.23 -16.49 -2.96
CA ALA A 30 1.85 -16.04 -3.05
C ALA A 30 1.22 -16.44 -4.40
N THR A 31 0.32 -17.42 -4.41
CA THR A 31 -0.36 -17.89 -5.63
C THR A 31 -1.73 -17.27 -5.85
N ILE A 32 -2.16 -17.18 -7.11
CA ILE A 32 -3.50 -16.72 -7.50
C ILE A 32 -4.61 -17.53 -6.81
N ALA A 33 -4.41 -18.83 -6.65
CA ALA A 33 -5.37 -19.71 -5.99
C ALA A 33 -5.50 -19.43 -4.48
N GLN A 34 -4.38 -19.14 -3.79
CA GLN A 34 -4.44 -18.74 -2.38
C GLN A 34 -5.11 -17.38 -2.22
N ILE A 35 -4.76 -16.41 -3.06
CA ILE A 35 -5.34 -15.05 -3.00
C ILE A 35 -6.84 -15.08 -3.27
N ALA A 36 -7.27 -15.78 -4.32
CA ALA A 36 -8.69 -15.91 -4.65
C ALA A 36 -9.50 -16.55 -3.51
N ARG A 37 -8.93 -17.57 -2.87
CA ARG A 37 -9.54 -18.25 -1.72
C ARG A 37 -9.69 -17.31 -0.53
N ARG A 38 -8.65 -16.53 -0.20
CA ARG A 38 -8.70 -15.51 0.88
C ARG A 38 -9.74 -14.44 0.59
N ALA A 39 -9.80 -13.96 -0.65
CA ALA A 39 -10.79 -12.98 -1.08
C ALA A 39 -12.22 -13.57 -1.20
N GLY A 40 -12.42 -14.88 -1.08
CA GLY A 40 -13.73 -15.50 -1.26
C GLY A 40 -14.28 -15.37 -2.68
N VAL A 41 -13.41 -15.45 -3.70
CA VAL A 41 -13.75 -15.26 -5.11
C VAL A 41 -13.20 -16.38 -5.99
N SER A 42 -13.72 -16.48 -7.22
CA SER A 42 -13.15 -17.39 -8.23
C SER A 42 -11.82 -16.83 -8.77
N THR A 43 -10.91 -17.71 -9.16
CA THR A 43 -9.61 -17.31 -9.75
C THR A 43 -9.77 -16.49 -11.03
N GLY A 44 -10.78 -16.77 -11.85
CA GLY A 44 -11.06 -16.05 -13.09
C GLY A 44 -11.36 -14.56 -12.89
N ILE A 45 -11.84 -14.16 -11.71
CA ILE A 45 -12.07 -12.75 -11.43
C ILE A 45 -10.75 -11.96 -11.42
N ILE A 46 -9.64 -12.57 -11.00
CA ILE A 46 -8.35 -11.89 -10.94
C ILE A 46 -7.88 -11.51 -12.35
N SER A 47 -7.99 -12.44 -13.30
CA SER A 47 -7.68 -12.15 -14.71
C SER A 47 -8.57 -11.04 -15.28
N HIS A 48 -9.83 -10.95 -14.86
CA HIS A 48 -10.72 -9.87 -15.28
C HIS A 48 -10.29 -8.48 -14.77
N TYR A 49 -9.80 -8.37 -13.52
CA TYR A 49 -9.43 -7.08 -12.91
C TYR A 49 -7.96 -6.67 -13.12
N PHE A 50 -7.07 -7.64 -13.26
CA PHE A 50 -5.62 -7.45 -13.20
C PHE A 50 -4.84 -8.13 -14.31
N ARG A 51 -5.52 -8.81 -15.24
CA ARG A 51 -4.96 -9.60 -16.35
C ARG A 51 -4.22 -10.87 -15.90
N ASP A 52 -3.24 -10.74 -15.02
CA ASP A 52 -2.34 -11.81 -14.58
C ASP A 52 -1.83 -11.60 -13.13
N LYS A 53 -1.01 -12.55 -12.62
CA LYS A 53 -0.41 -12.46 -11.27
C LYS A 53 0.46 -11.20 -11.13
N ASN A 54 1.21 -10.83 -12.16
CA ASN A 54 2.11 -9.69 -12.11
C ASN A 54 1.32 -8.39 -12.02
N GLY A 55 0.24 -8.24 -12.80
CA GLY A 55 -0.65 -7.08 -12.72
C GLY A 55 -1.34 -6.93 -11.36
N LEU A 56 -1.66 -8.04 -10.69
CA LEU A 56 -2.20 -8.01 -9.33
C LEU A 56 -1.14 -7.59 -8.31
N LEU A 57 0.08 -8.15 -8.39
CA LEU A 57 1.19 -7.79 -7.52
C LEU A 57 1.60 -6.32 -7.72
N GLU A 58 1.65 -5.85 -8.96
CA GLU A 58 1.97 -4.47 -9.31
C GLU A 58 0.93 -3.50 -8.72
N ALA A 59 -0.36 -3.80 -8.88
CA ALA A 59 -1.43 -2.99 -8.30
C ALA A 59 -1.34 -2.96 -6.76
N THR A 60 -1.02 -4.10 -6.14
CA THR A 60 -0.82 -4.21 -4.69
C THR A 60 0.38 -3.37 -4.24
N MET A 61 1.49 -3.43 -4.95
CA MET A 61 2.70 -2.65 -4.65
C MET A 61 2.48 -1.14 -4.82
N ARG A 62 1.76 -0.72 -5.86
CA ARG A 62 1.36 0.69 -6.03
C ARG A 62 0.50 1.16 -4.87
N ASP A 63 -0.39 0.30 -4.38
CA ASP A 63 -1.26 0.63 -3.26
C ASP A 63 -0.47 0.84 -1.97
N ILE A 64 0.38 -0.11 -1.59
CA ILE A 64 1.23 0.00 -0.39
C ILE A 64 2.13 1.24 -0.47
N THR A 65 2.75 1.49 -1.63
CA THR A 65 3.63 2.65 -1.81
C THR A 65 2.84 3.97 -1.71
N SER A 66 1.60 3.99 -2.21
CA SER A 66 0.72 5.14 -2.05
C SER A 66 0.37 5.38 -0.58
N GLN A 67 -0.02 4.33 0.15
CA GLN A 67 -0.33 4.43 1.57
C GLN A 67 0.87 4.91 2.38
N LEU A 68 2.07 4.40 2.08
CA LEU A 68 3.31 4.85 2.72
C LEU A 68 3.57 6.33 2.45
N ARG A 69 3.48 6.76 1.18
CA ARG A 69 3.66 8.17 0.80
C ARG A 69 2.68 9.05 1.58
N ASP A 70 1.41 8.69 1.60
CA ASP A 70 0.38 9.50 2.25
C ASP A 70 0.59 9.55 3.77
N ALA A 71 0.99 8.45 4.40
CA ALA A 71 1.36 8.41 5.83
C ALA A 71 2.56 9.31 6.14
N VAL A 72 3.61 9.29 5.31
CA VAL A 72 4.78 10.15 5.46
C VAL A 72 4.40 11.63 5.32
N LEU A 73 3.62 11.99 4.28
CA LEU A 73 3.18 13.36 4.06
C LEU A 73 2.32 13.88 5.21
N ASN A 74 1.38 13.05 5.70
CA ASN A 74 0.56 13.39 6.86
C ASN A 74 1.42 13.65 8.10
N ARG A 75 2.46 12.83 8.31
CA ARG A 75 3.37 13.02 9.45
C ARG A 75 4.17 14.31 9.33
N LEU A 76 4.65 14.64 8.14
CA LEU A 76 5.40 15.88 7.86
C LEU A 76 4.52 17.12 8.05
N HIS A 77 3.28 17.11 7.56
CA HIS A 77 2.34 18.22 7.74
C HIS A 77 1.95 18.45 9.20
N ALA A 78 1.95 17.40 10.02
CA ALA A 78 1.68 17.50 11.45
C ALA A 78 2.87 18.08 12.26
N LEU A 79 4.02 18.33 11.64
CA LEU A 79 5.15 18.98 12.32
C LEU A 79 4.93 20.50 12.36
N PRO A 80 5.19 21.16 13.50
CA PRO A 80 5.23 22.61 13.56
C PRO A 80 6.28 23.18 12.61
N GLN A 81 5.91 24.21 11.85
CA GLN A 81 6.84 24.99 11.02
C GLN A 81 7.93 25.59 11.94
N GLY A 82 9.20 25.32 11.64
CA GLY A 82 10.36 25.72 12.44
C GLY A 82 11.03 24.62 13.28
N SER A 83 10.44 23.42 13.36
CA SER A 83 11.02 22.30 14.13
C SER A 83 12.33 21.73 13.57
N ALA A 84 12.61 21.93 12.28
CA ALA A 84 13.90 21.58 11.67
C ALA A 84 15.01 22.57 12.07
N GLU A 85 14.71 23.88 12.04
CA GLU A 85 15.67 24.95 12.35
C GLU A 85 15.96 25.07 13.85
N GLN A 86 14.97 24.80 14.70
CA GLN A 86 15.11 24.77 16.16
C GLN A 86 16.00 23.61 16.65
N ARG A 87 16.13 22.52 15.89
CA ARG A 87 17.06 21.41 16.19
C ARG A 87 18.52 21.77 15.95
N PHE A 88 18.80 22.64 14.98
CA PHE A 88 20.16 23.12 14.74
C PHE A 88 20.52 24.27 15.67
N THR A 89 19.57 25.14 16.07
CA THR A 89 19.86 26.37 16.83
C THR A 89 19.91 26.22 18.36
N GLY A 90 19.63 25.04 18.92
CA GLY A 90 19.83 24.75 20.34
C GLY A 90 21.29 24.38 20.66
N ASP A 91 22.02 25.31 21.31
CA ASP A 91 23.37 25.18 21.89
C ASP A 91 24.55 24.74 21.02
N CYS A 92 24.34 24.12 19.86
CA CYS A 92 25.42 23.60 19.02
C CYS A 92 26.20 24.74 18.31
N TRP A 93 25.50 25.77 17.83
CA TRP A 93 26.13 26.92 17.17
C TRP A 93 26.82 27.91 18.13
N ARG A 94 26.48 27.91 19.42
CA ARG A 94 27.04 28.87 20.39
C ARG A 94 28.43 28.47 20.90
N LYS A 95 28.81 27.20 20.74
CA LYS A 95 30.15 26.66 21.08
C LYS A 95 31.14 26.64 19.90
N LEU A 96 30.69 26.96 18.69
CA LEU A 96 31.52 26.97 17.46
C LEU A 96 31.99 28.39 17.06
N ARG A 97 31.87 29.37 17.96
CA ARG A 97 32.42 30.72 17.81
C ARG A 97 33.35 31.06 18.96
#